data_AF-A0A1Y1XPI0-F1
#
_entry.id   AF-A0A1Y1XPI0-F1
#
_cell.length_a   1.000
_cell.length_b   1.000
_cell.length_c   1.000
_cell.angle_alpha   90.00
_cell.angle_beta   90.00
_cell.angle_gamma   90.00
#
_symmetry.space_group_name_H-M   'P 1'
#
loop_
_entity.id
_entity.type
_entity.pdbx_description
1 polymer ?
#
loop_
_entity_poly.entity_id
_entity_poly.type
_entity_poly.pdbx_seq_one_letter_code
_entity_poly.pdbx_strand_id
1 'polypeptide(L)'
;MSLRFNEEEKFDVTINGLHKHVQTEISQTNLNMDDSCEHISFSFSDMNHRKINFNIKEKTNKKSKPFNLLAPIDKTEIECFIDNKKVLVDKFSFPMNFQFRYNARYSNQCDLLEFANTDSSSLLEVELDDNNTYKNDNVEYNYEEPNSLSSIIVRLEERTIDIKFSPSFNMNKECDGSFIIQPEESMGYIEGIYSIKKEDHKIDIKLVPQKRWKSVPNSFITKMILNSNSLFCQWSKNYEFTEEIDIQNKLKPNGKTIISNYSF
;
A
#
# COMPACT_ATOMS: atom_id res chain seq x y z
N MET A 1 9.95 5.67 10.96
CA MET A 1 10.22 5.82 9.51
C MET A 1 9.73 7.16 9.00
N SER A 2 10.56 7.90 8.25
CA SER A 2 10.13 9.15 7.62
C SER A 2 9.97 8.92 6.13
N LEU A 3 8.76 9.02 5.59
CA LEU A 3 8.56 9.27 4.16
C LEU A 3 9.20 10.63 3.85
N ARG A 4 10.48 10.62 3.48
CA ARG A 4 11.16 11.83 3.03
C ARG A 4 10.63 12.12 1.64
N PHE A 5 9.89 13.22 1.53
CA PHE A 5 9.48 13.74 0.25
C PHE A 5 10.72 13.96 -0.62
N ASN A 6 10.79 13.25 -1.74
CA ASN A 6 11.84 13.42 -2.72
C ASN A 6 11.37 14.44 -3.75
N GLU A 7 11.93 15.65 -3.71
CA GLU A 7 11.64 16.73 -4.66
C GLU A 7 11.93 16.35 -6.12
N GLU A 8 12.74 15.33 -6.34
CA GLU A 8 13.08 14.80 -7.67
C GLU A 8 12.20 13.61 -8.09
N GLU A 9 11.27 13.16 -7.24
CA GLU A 9 10.37 12.05 -7.54
C GLU A 9 9.40 12.44 -8.66
N LYS A 10 9.62 11.88 -9.84
CA LYS A 10 8.70 12.00 -10.97
C LYS A 10 7.57 11.00 -10.79
N PHE A 11 6.40 11.50 -10.38
CA PHE A 11 5.16 10.74 -10.44
C PHE A 11 4.68 10.64 -11.90
N ASP A 12 5.35 9.82 -12.70
CA ASP A 12 4.92 9.52 -14.06
C ASP A 12 3.64 8.66 -14.10
N VAL A 13 3.05 8.36 -12.93
CA VAL A 13 1.86 7.54 -12.68
C VAL A 13 0.63 8.00 -13.48
N THR A 14 0.59 9.26 -13.90
CA THR A 14 -0.46 9.78 -14.79
C THR A 14 0.17 10.72 -15.80
N ILE A 15 0.66 10.18 -16.94
CA ILE A 15 1.01 10.89 -18.18
C ILE A 15 1.18 12.41 -18.00
N ASN A 16 2.37 12.87 -17.58
CA ASN A 16 2.77 14.28 -17.44
C ASN A 16 1.91 15.19 -16.51
N GLY A 17 0.96 14.66 -15.72
CA GLY A 17 -0.02 15.44 -14.98
C GLY A 17 0.38 15.84 -13.54
N LEU A 18 1.37 15.17 -12.95
CA LEU A 18 1.78 15.37 -11.55
C LEU A 18 3.11 16.16 -11.49
N HIS A 19 3.06 17.47 -11.78
CA HIS A 19 4.21 18.37 -11.57
C HIS A 19 4.22 18.96 -10.14
N LYS A 20 3.08 18.97 -9.44
CA LYS A 20 2.95 19.56 -8.10
C LYS A 20 1.95 18.77 -7.27
N HIS A 21 2.23 18.63 -5.98
CA HIS A 21 1.37 17.93 -5.02
C HIS A 21 1.28 18.73 -3.71
N VAL A 22 0.26 18.41 -2.92
CA VAL A 22 0.08 18.92 -1.55
C VAL A 22 -0.59 17.83 -0.73
N GLN A 23 -0.17 17.67 0.52
CA GLN A 23 -0.89 16.86 1.48
C GLN A 23 -2.07 17.69 2.01
N THR A 24 -3.29 17.17 1.88
CA THR A 24 -4.50 17.83 2.34
C THR A 24 -5.35 16.85 3.13
N GLU A 25 -6.06 17.39 4.12
CA GLU A 25 -7.10 16.64 4.79
C GLU A 25 -8.28 16.42 3.83
N ILE A 26 -8.86 15.22 3.88
CA ILE A 26 -10.12 14.89 3.24
C ILE A 26 -11.22 15.09 4.29
N SER A 27 -12.25 15.84 3.93
CA SER A 27 -13.36 16.21 4.79
C SER A 27 -14.70 15.88 4.13
N GLN A 28 -15.79 15.95 4.91
CA GLN A 28 -17.16 15.70 4.43
C GLN A 28 -17.31 14.34 3.74
N THR A 29 -16.58 13.33 4.22
CA THR A 29 -16.63 11.98 3.69
C THR A 29 -17.96 11.33 4.05
N ASN A 30 -18.71 10.91 3.05
CA ASN A 30 -19.90 10.10 3.21
C ASN A 30 -19.82 8.91 2.26
N LEU A 31 -19.97 7.71 2.83
CA LEU A 31 -20.14 6.45 2.11
C LEU A 31 -21.49 5.88 2.53
N ASN A 32 -22.48 5.98 1.65
CA ASN A 32 -23.80 5.40 1.86
C ASN A 32 -24.02 4.27 0.85
N MET A 33 -24.45 3.13 1.34
CA MET A 33 -24.88 2.01 0.51
C MET A 33 -26.39 1.84 0.71
N ASP A 34 -27.16 1.97 -0.37
CA ASP A 34 -28.55 1.50 -0.40
C ASP A 34 -28.65 0.20 -1.22
N ASP A 35 -29.80 -0.48 -1.18
CA ASP A 35 -30.02 -1.78 -1.83
C ASP A 35 -29.77 -1.80 -3.35
N SER A 36 -29.43 -0.66 -3.98
CA SER A 36 -29.22 -0.53 -5.43
C SER A 36 -28.17 0.49 -5.89
N CYS A 37 -27.59 1.29 -4.98
CA CYS A 37 -26.68 2.39 -5.32
C CYS A 37 -25.65 2.62 -4.21
N GLU A 38 -24.39 2.74 -4.59
CA GLU A 38 -23.32 3.25 -3.73
C GLU A 38 -23.17 4.76 -3.98
N HIS A 39 -23.20 5.55 -2.91
CA HIS A 39 -22.98 6.97 -2.95
C HIS A 39 -21.74 7.32 -2.13
N ILE A 40 -20.76 7.94 -2.81
CA ILE A 40 -19.51 8.38 -2.21
C ILE A 40 -19.42 9.88 -2.42
N SER A 41 -19.22 10.63 -1.34
CA SER A 41 -18.88 12.03 -1.43
C SER A 41 -17.73 12.36 -0.49
N PHE A 42 -16.88 13.28 -0.91
CA PHE A 42 -15.75 13.76 -0.14
C PHE A 42 -15.29 15.11 -0.68
N SER A 43 -14.57 15.87 0.14
CA SER A 43 -14.06 17.19 -0.20
C SER A 43 -12.64 17.39 0.30
N PHE A 44 -11.84 18.16 -0.45
CA PHE A 44 -10.49 18.54 -0.05
C PHE A 44 -10.12 19.90 -0.65
N SER A 45 -8.98 20.47 -0.25
CA SER A 45 -8.45 21.71 -0.83
C SER A 45 -7.28 21.40 -1.74
N ASP A 46 -7.25 22.01 -2.92
CA ASP A 46 -6.07 21.89 -3.80
C ASP A 46 -4.92 22.83 -3.39
N MET A 47 -3.84 22.81 -4.16
CA MET A 47 -2.65 23.65 -3.91
C MET A 47 -2.91 25.15 -3.98
N ASN A 48 -4.04 25.57 -4.58
CA ASN A 48 -4.46 26.96 -4.64
C ASN A 48 -5.53 27.26 -3.58
N HIS A 49 -5.72 26.36 -2.61
CA HIS A 49 -6.74 26.44 -1.56
C HIS A 49 -8.18 26.52 -2.07
N ARG A 50 -8.43 26.02 -3.29
CA ARG A 50 -9.78 25.92 -3.84
C ARG A 50 -10.46 24.69 -3.28
N LYS A 51 -11.74 24.82 -2.95
CA LYS A 51 -12.50 23.68 -2.42
C LYS A 51 -12.92 22.76 -3.57
N ILE A 52 -12.45 21.52 -3.53
CA ILE A 52 -12.84 20.46 -4.46
C ILE A 52 -13.84 19.56 -3.75
N ASN A 53 -14.98 19.32 -4.39
CA ASN A 53 -16.01 18.40 -3.88
C ASN A 53 -16.28 17.35 -4.95
N PHE A 54 -16.30 16.09 -4.55
CA PHE A 54 -16.68 14.97 -5.39
C PHE A 54 -17.99 14.36 -4.89
N ASN A 55 -18.90 14.08 -5.82
CA ASN A 55 -20.06 13.22 -5.60
C ASN A 55 -20.02 12.12 -6.66
N ILE A 56 -19.98 10.87 -6.21
CA ILE A 56 -19.90 9.69 -7.05
C ILE A 56 -21.12 8.85 -6.73
N LYS A 57 -21.89 8.54 -7.78
CA LYS A 57 -23.06 7.66 -7.68
C LYS A 57 -22.87 6.46 -8.59
N GLU A 58 -22.87 5.29 -7.98
CA GLU A 58 -22.85 4.01 -8.67
C GLU A 58 -24.27 3.48 -8.83
N LYS A 59 -24.64 3.11 -10.05
CA LYS A 59 -25.98 2.57 -10.37
C LYS A 59 -25.89 1.12 -10.85
N THR A 60 -25.20 0.26 -10.10
CA THR A 60 -25.11 -1.18 -10.40
C THR A 60 -25.38 -2.02 -9.16
N ASN A 61 -26.12 -3.13 -9.36
CA ASN A 61 -26.38 -4.13 -8.32
C ASN A 61 -25.40 -5.32 -8.44
N LYS A 62 -24.42 -5.25 -9.36
CA LYS A 62 -23.39 -6.27 -9.51
C LYS A 62 -22.29 -6.04 -8.48
N LYS A 63 -21.99 -7.04 -7.66
CA LYS A 63 -20.79 -7.03 -6.80
C LYS A 63 -19.56 -6.74 -7.65
N SER A 64 -18.82 -5.70 -7.28
CA SER A 64 -17.52 -5.43 -7.88
C SER A 64 -16.60 -6.62 -7.59
N LYS A 65 -15.99 -7.19 -8.63
CA LYS A 65 -14.90 -8.15 -8.41
C LYS A 65 -13.65 -7.34 -8.09
N PRO A 66 -12.86 -7.71 -7.07
CA PRO A 66 -11.54 -7.14 -6.85
C PRO A 66 -10.77 -7.32 -8.15
N PHE A 67 -10.52 -6.22 -8.84
CA PHE A 67 -9.76 -6.24 -10.08
C PHE A 67 -8.48 -5.43 -9.89
N ASN A 68 -7.38 -6.03 -10.34
CA ASN A 68 -6.01 -5.65 -10.08
C ASN A 68 -5.56 -4.32 -10.71
N LEU A 69 -6.47 -3.51 -11.26
CA LEU A 69 -6.15 -2.17 -11.76
C LEU A 69 -7.38 -1.43 -12.25
N LEU A 70 -7.56 -0.17 -11.85
CA LEU A 70 -8.60 0.74 -12.38
C LEU A 70 -9.94 0.03 -12.55
N ALA A 71 -10.61 -0.23 -11.42
CA ALA A 71 -11.82 -1.03 -11.45
C ALA A 71 -12.93 -0.31 -12.26
N PRO A 72 -13.55 -1.00 -13.24
CA PRO A 72 -14.78 -0.58 -13.87
C PRO A 72 -15.91 -0.49 -12.86
N ILE A 73 -16.72 0.54 -13.01
CA ILE A 73 -18.06 0.52 -12.45
C ILE A 73 -19.04 0.91 -13.54
N ASP A 74 -19.91 -0.05 -13.88
CA ASP A 74 -21.00 0.12 -14.82
C ASP A 74 -21.95 1.21 -14.27
N LYS A 75 -22.31 2.19 -15.10
CA LYS A 75 -23.22 3.29 -14.73
C LYS A 75 -22.75 4.13 -13.53
N THR A 76 -21.49 4.57 -13.54
CA THR A 76 -20.98 5.56 -12.60
C THR A 76 -21.26 6.98 -13.08
N GLU A 77 -21.90 7.79 -12.24
CA GLU A 77 -22.02 9.23 -12.41
C GLU A 77 -21.04 9.91 -11.46
N ILE A 78 -20.12 10.72 -12.01
CA ILE A 78 -19.18 11.52 -11.22
C ILE A 78 -19.50 12.98 -11.45
N GLU A 79 -19.68 13.71 -10.36
CA GLU A 79 -19.74 15.16 -10.34
C GLU A 79 -18.55 15.69 -9.54
N CYS A 80 -17.79 16.59 -10.17
CA CYS A 80 -16.71 17.30 -9.52
C CYS A 80 -17.04 18.80 -9.52
N PHE A 81 -16.86 19.45 -8.38
CA PHE A 81 -17.03 20.88 -8.22
C PHE A 81 -15.75 21.51 -7.70
N ILE A 82 -15.26 22.55 -8.37
CA ILE A 82 -14.18 23.42 -7.91
C ILE A 82 -14.80 24.76 -7.59
N ASP A 83 -14.74 25.18 -6.32
CA ASP A 83 -15.40 26.41 -5.83
C ASP A 83 -16.86 26.52 -6.28
N ASN A 84 -17.61 25.42 -6.08
CA ASN A 84 -19.02 25.25 -6.47
C ASN A 84 -19.30 25.30 -7.99
N LYS A 85 -18.29 25.41 -8.85
CA LYS A 85 -18.44 25.28 -10.30
C LYS A 85 -18.25 23.83 -10.71
N LYS A 86 -19.26 23.24 -11.38
CA LYS A 86 -19.17 21.89 -11.93
C LYS A 86 -18.09 21.82 -13.03
N VAL A 87 -17.21 20.83 -12.93
CA VAL A 87 -16.12 20.56 -13.87
C VAL A 87 -16.29 19.15 -14.44
N LEU A 88 -15.95 18.99 -15.72
CA LEU A 88 -15.93 17.68 -16.37
C LEU A 88 -14.72 16.88 -15.90
N VAL A 89 -14.96 15.64 -15.46
CA VAL A 89 -13.90 14.71 -15.09
C VAL A 89 -13.46 13.95 -16.34
N ASP A 90 -12.16 13.85 -16.55
CA ASP A 90 -11.60 13.15 -17.69
C ASP A 90 -11.95 11.65 -17.66
N LYS A 91 -12.41 11.16 -18.81
CA LYS A 91 -12.67 9.75 -19.01
C LYS A 91 -11.37 9.04 -19.40
N PHE A 92 -11.21 7.82 -18.92
CA PHE A 92 -10.17 6.90 -19.35
C PHE A 92 -10.20 6.73 -20.86
N SER A 93 -9.03 6.83 -21.48
CA SER A 93 -8.86 7.01 -22.93
C SER A 93 -9.34 5.83 -23.78
N PHE A 94 -9.57 4.66 -23.19
CA PHE A 94 -9.99 3.46 -23.93
C PHE A 94 -11.26 2.85 -23.33
N PRO A 95 -12.25 2.47 -24.15
CA PRO A 95 -13.39 1.71 -23.66
C PRO A 95 -12.91 0.31 -23.24
N MET A 96 -13.37 -0.15 -22.10
CA MET A 96 -13.13 -1.52 -21.64
C MET A 96 -14.49 -2.19 -21.46
N ASN A 97 -14.68 -3.37 -22.07
CA ASN A 97 -15.99 -4.03 -22.21
C ASN A 97 -17.05 -3.11 -22.87
N PHE A 98 -16.66 -2.35 -23.90
CA PHE A 98 -17.52 -1.39 -24.62
C PHE A 98 -18.04 -0.20 -23.78
N GLN A 99 -17.41 0.10 -22.64
CA GLN A 99 -17.80 1.21 -21.78
C GLN A 99 -16.63 2.14 -21.49
N PHE A 100 -16.87 3.46 -21.56
CA PHE A 100 -15.93 4.48 -21.10
C PHE A 100 -15.94 4.58 -19.57
N ARG A 101 -14.76 4.84 -18.99
CA ARG A 101 -14.52 4.81 -17.53
C ARG A 101 -13.87 6.11 -17.08
N TYR A 102 -13.65 6.30 -15.78
CA TYR A 102 -12.87 7.42 -15.24
C TYR A 102 -11.55 6.92 -14.65
N ASN A 103 -10.56 7.81 -14.48
CA ASN A 103 -9.32 7.52 -13.75
C ASN A 103 -9.54 7.57 -12.23
N ALA A 104 -10.50 6.78 -11.72
CA ALA A 104 -10.82 6.69 -10.29
C ALA A 104 -10.91 5.23 -9.85
N ARG A 105 -10.49 4.94 -8.61
CA ARG A 105 -10.61 3.63 -7.97
C ARG A 105 -11.20 3.81 -6.59
N TYR A 106 -12.25 3.06 -6.31
CA TYR A 106 -12.76 2.82 -4.98
C TYR A 106 -13.27 1.37 -4.93
N SER A 107 -13.29 0.77 -3.75
CA SER A 107 -13.81 -0.58 -3.55
C SER A 107 -14.17 -0.76 -2.10
N ASN A 108 -15.30 -1.43 -1.84
CA ASN A 108 -15.68 -1.88 -0.50
C ASN A 108 -14.87 -3.09 -0.03
N GLN A 109 -14.03 -3.65 -0.92
CA GLN A 109 -13.07 -4.71 -0.64
C GLN A 109 -11.65 -4.22 -0.99
N CYS A 110 -11.29 -3.06 -0.46
CA CYS A 110 -9.94 -2.52 -0.58
C CYS A 110 -9.15 -2.84 0.68
N ASP A 111 -8.20 -3.76 0.56
CA ASP A 111 -7.25 -4.04 1.61
C ASP A 111 -6.13 -3.00 1.53
N LEU A 112 -6.11 -2.05 2.45
CA LEU A 112 -4.98 -1.14 2.63
C LEU A 112 -4.04 -1.78 3.64
N LEU A 113 -2.94 -2.34 3.16
CA LEU A 113 -1.87 -2.82 4.03
C LEU A 113 -0.89 -1.67 4.28
N GLU A 114 -0.86 -1.19 5.52
CA GLU A 114 0.25 -0.38 5.99
C GLU A 114 1.42 -1.28 6.38
N PHE A 115 2.55 -1.07 5.72
CA PHE A 115 3.80 -1.76 6.04
C PHE A 115 4.80 -0.72 6.52
N ALA A 116 5.40 -0.97 7.69
CA ALA A 116 6.28 -0.05 8.43
C ALA A 116 5.58 1.22 8.93
N ASN A 117 4.64 1.03 9.85
CA ASN A 117 3.92 2.13 10.51
C ASN A 117 4.91 3.14 11.12
N THR A 118 4.87 4.35 10.58
CA THR A 118 5.80 5.45 10.88
C THR A 118 5.52 6.14 12.21
N ASP A 119 4.34 5.94 12.77
CA ASP A 119 3.84 6.62 13.95
C ASP A 119 4.24 5.90 15.25
N SER A 120 4.82 4.69 15.12
CA SER A 120 5.35 3.93 16.25
C SER A 120 6.61 4.61 16.82
N SER A 121 6.47 5.20 18.01
CA SER A 121 7.61 5.85 18.70
C SER A 121 8.49 4.87 19.48
N SER A 122 8.11 3.59 19.60
CA SER A 122 8.78 2.59 20.44
C SER A 122 8.88 1.23 19.75
N LEU A 123 9.98 0.52 20.01
CA LEU A 123 10.08 -0.89 19.67
C LEU A 123 9.41 -1.71 20.77
N LEU A 124 8.77 -2.82 20.39
CA LEU A 124 8.04 -3.71 21.28
C LEU A 124 8.73 -5.06 21.31
N GLU A 125 9.16 -5.43 22.50
CA GLU A 125 9.72 -6.75 22.77
C GLU A 125 8.57 -7.74 22.97
N VAL A 126 8.67 -8.93 22.38
CA VAL A 126 7.61 -9.94 22.49
C VAL A 126 8.15 -11.30 22.90
N GLU A 127 7.31 -12.09 23.54
CA GLU A 127 7.57 -13.50 23.78
C GLU A 127 7.01 -14.34 22.62
N LEU A 128 7.82 -15.29 22.15
CA LEU A 128 7.42 -16.25 21.13
C LEU A 128 6.76 -17.46 21.79
N ASP A 129 5.82 -18.08 21.09
CA ASP A 129 5.27 -19.37 21.48
C ASP A 129 6.24 -20.53 21.19
N ASP A 130 5.81 -21.76 21.50
CA ASP A 130 6.61 -22.98 21.31
C ASP A 130 6.97 -23.25 19.84
N ASN A 131 6.31 -22.58 18.89
CA ASN A 131 6.56 -22.69 17.45
C ASN A 131 7.39 -21.52 16.90
N ASN A 132 8.00 -20.71 17.76
CA ASN A 132 8.70 -19.48 17.38
C ASN A 132 7.78 -18.48 16.64
N THR A 133 6.51 -18.39 17.04
CA THR A 133 5.53 -17.47 16.45
C THR A 133 5.09 -16.42 17.46
N TYR A 134 4.79 -15.22 16.97
CA TYR A 134 4.08 -14.17 17.70
C TYR A 134 2.82 -13.77 16.93
N LYS A 135 1.69 -13.59 17.63
CA LYS A 135 0.42 -13.18 17.02
C LYS A 135 -0.08 -11.91 17.66
N ASN A 136 -0.47 -10.95 16.83
CA ASN A 136 -1.12 -9.72 17.23
C ASN A 136 -2.33 -9.49 16.33
N ASP A 137 -3.52 -9.58 16.90
CA ASP A 137 -4.81 -9.52 16.18
C ASP A 137 -4.84 -10.44 14.94
N ASN A 138 -4.88 -9.85 13.76
CA ASN A 138 -4.95 -10.54 12.48
C ASN A 138 -3.58 -10.78 11.84
N VAL A 139 -2.48 -10.50 12.55
CA VAL A 139 -1.11 -10.62 12.04
C VAL A 139 -0.31 -11.66 12.83
N GLU A 140 0.39 -12.50 12.08
CA GLU A 140 1.22 -13.59 12.59
C GLU A 140 2.66 -13.39 12.12
N TYR A 141 3.60 -13.34 13.05
CA TYR A 141 5.03 -13.17 12.81
C TYR A 141 5.72 -14.50 13.10
N ASN A 142 6.40 -15.06 12.11
CA ASN A 142 7.04 -16.36 12.21
C ASN A 142 8.56 -16.21 12.20
N TYR A 143 9.23 -16.91 13.12
CA TYR A 143 10.66 -16.86 13.30
C TYR A 143 11.28 -18.24 13.08
N GLU A 144 12.42 -18.31 12.40
CA GLU A 144 13.19 -19.57 12.32
C GLU A 144 13.84 -19.89 13.68
N GLU A 145 14.34 -18.86 14.35
CA GLU A 145 14.93 -18.86 15.68
C GLU A 145 14.74 -17.47 16.31
N PRO A 146 14.94 -17.28 17.62
CA PRO A 146 14.80 -15.97 18.24
C PRO A 146 15.61 -14.87 17.52
N ASN A 147 14.94 -13.75 17.18
CA ASN A 147 15.46 -12.63 16.37
C ASN A 147 15.61 -12.90 14.86
N SER A 148 15.13 -14.04 14.34
CA SER A 148 15.25 -14.40 12.93
C SER A 148 13.88 -14.44 12.25
N LEU A 149 13.33 -13.27 11.93
CA LEU A 149 11.98 -13.13 11.35
C LEU A 149 11.96 -13.65 9.90
N SER A 150 11.32 -14.78 9.67
CA SER A 150 11.26 -15.42 8.34
C SER A 150 10.06 -14.95 7.53
N SER A 151 8.92 -14.72 8.19
CA SER A 151 7.71 -14.27 7.51
C SER A 151 6.72 -13.55 8.41
N ILE A 152 5.87 -12.75 7.77
CA ILE A 152 4.71 -12.09 8.37
C ILE A 152 3.49 -12.51 7.54
N ILE A 153 2.43 -12.98 8.19
CA ILE A 153 1.16 -13.35 7.57
C ILE A 153 0.09 -12.41 8.09
N VAL A 154 -0.49 -11.62 7.20
CA VAL A 154 -1.63 -10.74 7.51
C VAL A 154 -2.90 -11.43 7.05
N ARG A 155 -3.82 -11.69 7.97
CA ARG A 155 -5.12 -12.30 7.70
C ARG A 155 -6.17 -11.21 7.56
N LEU A 156 -6.88 -11.24 6.45
CA LEU A 156 -8.01 -10.37 6.16
C LEU A 156 -9.26 -11.25 6.10
N GLU A 157 -10.47 -10.68 6.04
CA GLU A 157 -11.73 -11.43 6.16
C GLU A 157 -11.76 -12.73 5.33
N GLU A 158 -11.43 -12.64 4.04
CA GLU A 158 -11.41 -13.79 3.12
C GLU A 158 -10.03 -14.02 2.49
N ARG A 159 -8.98 -13.28 2.89
CA ARG A 159 -7.70 -13.25 2.19
C ARG A 159 -6.51 -13.30 3.14
N THR A 160 -5.34 -13.57 2.58
CA THR A 160 -4.07 -13.45 3.29
C THR A 160 -3.05 -12.71 2.46
N ILE A 161 -2.15 -12.00 3.13
CA ILE A 161 -0.95 -11.41 2.53
C ILE A 161 0.24 -12.01 3.25
N ASP A 162 1.11 -12.67 2.49
CA ASP A 162 2.37 -13.23 2.93
C ASP A 162 3.51 -12.25 2.66
N ILE A 163 4.31 -11.95 3.67
CA ILE A 163 5.58 -11.26 3.54
C ILE A 163 6.67 -12.23 3.96
N LYS A 164 7.65 -12.51 3.10
CA LYS A 164 8.72 -13.48 3.39
C LYS A 164 10.08 -12.85 3.17
N PHE A 165 11.03 -13.19 4.03
CA PHE A 165 12.42 -12.74 3.98
C PHE A 165 13.35 -13.91 3.68
N SER A 166 14.37 -13.69 2.83
CA SER A 166 15.42 -14.67 2.56
C SER A 166 16.79 -13.99 2.44
N PRO A 167 17.75 -14.24 3.36
CA PRO A 167 17.57 -14.99 4.62
C PRO A 167 16.55 -14.31 5.56
N SER A 168 16.23 -14.94 6.68
CA SER A 168 15.39 -14.34 7.71
C SER A 168 15.94 -12.98 8.17
N PHE A 169 15.02 -12.03 8.35
CA PHE A 169 15.32 -10.67 8.78
C PHE A 169 15.75 -10.66 10.25
N ASN A 170 16.96 -10.15 10.54
CA ASN A 170 17.52 -10.13 11.89
C ASN A 170 18.16 -8.77 12.20
N MET A 171 17.45 -7.93 12.95
CA MET A 171 17.92 -6.59 13.34
C MET A 171 19.22 -6.57 14.15
N ASN A 172 19.61 -7.70 14.76
CA ASN A 172 20.82 -7.77 15.58
C ASN A 172 22.08 -8.10 14.79
N LYS A 173 21.95 -8.46 13.50
CA LYS A 173 23.04 -8.86 12.63
C LYS A 173 23.03 -8.01 11.38
N GLU A 174 24.21 -7.57 10.95
CA GLU A 174 24.32 -6.99 9.62
C GLU A 174 24.05 -8.08 8.58
N CYS A 175 23.12 -7.80 7.68
CA CYS A 175 22.79 -8.74 6.62
C CYS A 175 22.15 -8.02 5.43
N ASP A 176 22.39 -8.61 4.27
CA ASP A 176 21.66 -8.32 3.05
C ASP A 176 20.79 -9.52 2.72
N GLY A 177 19.61 -9.25 2.16
CA GLY A 177 18.69 -10.29 1.75
C GLY A 177 17.67 -9.82 0.74
N SER A 178 16.67 -10.67 0.54
CA SER A 178 15.55 -10.43 -0.34
C SER A 178 14.24 -10.54 0.44
N PHE A 179 13.23 -9.83 -0.04
CA PHE A 179 11.88 -9.95 0.48
C PHE A 179 10.89 -10.13 -0.66
N ILE A 180 9.76 -10.77 -0.35
CA ILE A 180 8.61 -10.88 -1.23
C ILE A 180 7.35 -10.51 -0.44
N ILE A 181 6.50 -9.67 -1.03
CA ILE A 181 5.16 -9.35 -0.55
C ILE A 181 4.18 -9.97 -1.55
N GLN A 182 3.41 -10.93 -1.08
CA GLN A 182 2.55 -11.78 -1.88
C GLN A 182 1.14 -11.77 -1.29
N PRO A 183 0.21 -10.98 -1.86
CA PRO A 183 -1.23 -11.20 -1.66
C PRO A 183 -1.66 -12.54 -2.28
N GLU A 184 -2.97 -12.74 -2.49
CA GLU A 184 -3.46 -13.91 -3.22
C GLU A 184 -2.71 -14.15 -4.54
N GLU A 185 -2.48 -15.42 -4.90
CA GLU A 185 -1.71 -15.80 -6.09
C GLU A 185 -2.21 -15.13 -7.37
N SER A 186 -3.53 -14.91 -7.47
CA SER A 186 -4.19 -14.23 -8.60
C SER A 186 -3.78 -12.75 -8.76
N MET A 187 -3.24 -12.14 -7.71
CA MET A 187 -2.77 -10.75 -7.66
C MET A 187 -1.27 -10.62 -7.93
N GLY A 188 -0.52 -11.73 -7.92
CA GLY A 188 0.91 -11.71 -8.13
C GLY A 188 1.68 -11.23 -6.90
N TYR A 189 2.87 -10.64 -7.09
CA TYR A 189 3.75 -10.28 -5.97
C TYR A 189 4.72 -9.13 -6.28
N ILE A 190 5.21 -8.51 -5.21
CA ILE A 190 6.31 -7.55 -5.22
C ILE A 190 7.53 -8.24 -4.60
N GLU A 191 8.71 -8.06 -5.20
CA GLU A 191 9.96 -8.57 -4.65
C GLU A 191 11.03 -7.48 -4.65
N GLY A 192 11.91 -7.55 -3.66
CA GLY A 192 12.98 -6.58 -3.47
C GLY A 192 14.14 -7.12 -2.68
N ILE A 193 15.06 -6.21 -2.33
CA ILE A 193 16.17 -6.48 -1.42
C ILE A 193 15.97 -5.71 -0.13
N TYR A 194 16.52 -6.25 0.94
CA TYR A 194 16.68 -5.51 2.18
C TYR A 194 18.15 -5.53 2.60
N SER A 195 18.57 -4.51 3.35
CA SER A 195 19.88 -4.44 3.99
C SER A 195 19.72 -3.91 5.42
N ILE A 196 20.44 -4.53 6.35
CA ILE A 196 20.55 -4.11 7.74
C ILE A 196 22.01 -3.77 7.99
N LYS A 197 22.28 -2.54 8.41
CA LYS A 197 23.60 -2.09 8.84
C LYS A 197 23.56 -1.67 10.30
N LYS A 198 24.65 -1.89 11.02
CA LYS A 198 24.68 -1.60 12.46
C LYS A 198 25.97 -0.86 12.82
N GLU A 199 25.83 0.39 13.21
CA GLU A 199 26.92 1.26 13.63
C GLU A 199 26.71 1.66 15.11
N ASP A 200 27.51 1.09 16.01
CA ASP A 200 27.43 1.29 17.47
C ASP A 200 26.01 1.05 18.05
N HIS A 201 25.26 2.14 18.22
CA HIS A 201 23.92 2.18 18.80
C HIS A 201 22.84 2.43 17.76
N LYS A 202 23.19 2.51 16.48
CA LYS A 202 22.27 2.74 15.39
C LYS A 202 22.11 1.49 14.53
N ILE A 203 20.88 1.22 14.15
CA ILE A 203 20.55 0.20 13.15
C ILE A 203 19.87 0.90 11.99
N ASP A 204 20.46 0.78 10.81
CA ASP A 204 19.88 1.25 9.56
C ASP A 204 19.27 0.08 8.80
N ILE A 205 17.97 0.15 8.57
CA ILE A 205 17.21 -0.83 7.81
C ILE A 205 16.80 -0.17 6.51
N LYS A 206 17.06 -0.83 5.39
CA LYS A 206 16.64 -0.37 4.07
C LYS A 206 15.95 -1.49 3.31
N LEU A 207 14.81 -1.20 2.70
CA LEU A 207 14.08 -2.10 1.80
C LEU A 207 13.88 -1.40 0.45
N VAL A 208 14.28 -2.07 -0.62
CA VAL A 208 14.18 -1.56 -1.99
C VAL A 208 13.47 -2.60 -2.86
N PRO A 209 12.23 -2.33 -3.31
CA PRO A 209 11.60 -3.15 -4.34
C PRO A 209 12.38 -3.02 -5.66
N GLN A 210 13.29 -3.96 -5.92
CA GLN A 210 14.14 -3.89 -7.12
C GLN A 210 13.39 -4.27 -8.39
N LYS A 211 12.33 -5.06 -8.26
CA LYS A 211 11.57 -5.56 -9.41
C LYS A 211 10.19 -4.93 -9.46
N ARG A 212 9.67 -4.96 -10.68
CA ARG A 212 8.31 -4.52 -11.00
C ARG A 212 7.34 -5.43 -10.28
N TRP A 213 6.19 -4.90 -9.89
CA TRP A 213 5.10 -5.78 -9.47
C TRP A 213 4.81 -6.80 -10.58
N LYS A 214 4.90 -8.08 -10.24
CA LYS A 214 4.64 -9.18 -11.16
C LYS A 214 3.19 -9.60 -11.02
N SER A 215 2.31 -8.95 -11.77
CA SER A 215 0.89 -9.29 -11.82
C SER A 215 0.65 -10.64 -12.49
N VAL A 216 -0.46 -11.32 -12.14
CA VAL A 216 -0.96 -12.52 -12.83
C VAL A 216 -2.23 -12.16 -13.62
N PRO A 217 -2.10 -11.59 -14.85
CA PRO A 217 -3.25 -11.15 -15.62
C PRO A 217 -4.02 -12.35 -16.19
N ASN A 218 -5.33 -12.39 -15.91
CA ASN A 218 -6.22 -13.50 -16.27
C ASN A 218 -7.03 -13.28 -17.57
N SER A 219 -6.85 -12.14 -18.26
CA SER A 219 -7.52 -11.84 -19.54
C SER A 219 -6.64 -11.04 -20.50
N PHE A 220 -7.02 -10.99 -21.78
CA PHE A 220 -6.28 -10.28 -22.84
C PHE A 220 -6.10 -8.78 -22.56
N ILE A 221 -7.17 -8.10 -22.16
CA ILE A 221 -7.13 -6.67 -21.80
C ILE A 221 -6.16 -6.45 -20.63
N THR A 222 -6.21 -7.34 -19.65
CA THR A 222 -5.39 -7.22 -18.44
C THR A 222 -3.92 -7.52 -18.71
N LYS A 223 -3.61 -8.41 -19.65
CA LYS A 223 -2.24 -8.63 -20.14
C LYS A 223 -1.68 -7.39 -20.83
N MET A 224 -2.52 -6.62 -21.51
CA MET A 224 -2.11 -5.38 -22.17
C MET A 224 -1.84 -4.26 -21.16
N ILE A 225 -2.71 -4.07 -20.17
CA ILE A 225 -2.60 -2.97 -19.19
C ILE A 225 -1.60 -3.32 -18.07
N LEU A 226 -1.48 -4.58 -17.68
CA LEU A 226 -0.53 -5.08 -16.66
C LEU A 226 0.72 -5.70 -17.28
N ASN A 227 1.09 -5.23 -18.47
CA ASN A 227 2.38 -5.61 -19.01
C ASN A 227 3.49 -5.05 -18.11
N SER A 228 4.65 -5.69 -18.08
CA SER A 228 5.73 -5.29 -17.17
C SER A 228 6.21 -3.85 -17.43
N ASN A 229 6.09 -3.29 -18.63
CA ASN A 229 6.43 -1.90 -18.91
C ASN A 229 5.31 -0.92 -18.57
N SER A 230 4.15 -1.40 -18.11
CA SER A 230 3.08 -0.51 -17.71
C SER A 230 3.45 0.20 -16.41
N LEU A 231 3.01 1.43 -16.33
CA LEU A 231 3.06 2.26 -15.15
C LEU A 231 2.69 1.53 -13.85
N PHE A 232 1.65 0.71 -13.94
CA PHE A 232 1.06 -0.03 -12.85
C PHE A 232 1.93 -1.15 -12.31
N CYS A 233 2.85 -1.66 -13.13
CA CYS A 233 3.87 -2.60 -12.67
C CYS A 233 5.18 -1.88 -12.32
N GLN A 234 5.41 -0.67 -12.85
CA GLN A 234 6.66 0.07 -12.66
C GLN A 234 6.75 0.84 -11.35
N TRP A 235 5.62 1.29 -10.77
CA TRP A 235 5.62 2.19 -9.61
C TRP A 235 6.52 1.69 -8.47
N SER A 236 6.52 0.39 -8.17
CA SER A 236 7.27 -0.19 -7.05
C SER A 236 8.77 0.09 -7.10
N LYS A 237 9.35 0.26 -8.30
CA LYS A 237 10.78 0.52 -8.49
C LYS A 237 11.25 1.88 -8.02
N ASN A 238 10.32 2.82 -7.83
CA ASN A 238 10.65 4.19 -7.45
C ASN A 238 10.64 4.38 -5.93
N TYR A 239 10.28 3.36 -5.16
CA TYR A 239 10.18 3.44 -3.71
C TYR A 239 11.43 2.89 -3.05
N GLU A 240 11.84 3.55 -1.98
CA GLU A 240 12.87 3.10 -1.07
C GLU A 240 12.35 3.36 0.36
N PHE A 241 12.37 2.32 1.18
CA PHE A 241 11.97 2.40 2.58
C PHE A 241 13.24 2.37 3.43
N THR A 242 13.44 3.40 4.25
CA THR A 242 14.59 3.49 5.17
C THR A 242 14.11 3.74 6.58
N GLU A 243 14.64 2.99 7.54
CA GLU A 243 14.44 3.23 8.97
C GLU A 243 15.78 3.28 9.70
N GLU A 244 15.96 4.31 10.53
CA GLU A 244 17.10 4.44 11.45
C GLU A 244 16.60 4.24 12.88
N ILE A 245 17.19 3.31 13.61
CA ILE A 245 16.82 2.97 14.98
C ILE A 245 17.99 3.25 15.92
N ASP A 246 17.80 4.18 16.85
CA ASP A 246 18.74 4.42 17.96
C ASP A 246 18.37 3.55 19.18
N ILE A 247 19.27 2.62 19.53
CA ILE A 247 19.14 1.68 20.64
C ILE A 247 19.39 2.37 22.00
N GLN A 248 20.27 3.38 22.08
CA GLN A 248 20.63 4.05 23.34
C GLN A 248 19.47 4.86 23.91
N ASN A 249 18.66 5.47 23.06
CA ASN A 249 17.47 6.21 23.48
C ASN A 249 16.31 5.30 23.95
N LYS A 250 16.46 3.96 23.91
CA LYS A 250 15.39 3.01 24.23
C LYS A 250 15.79 1.85 25.18
N LEU A 251 17.00 1.82 25.73
CA LEU A 251 17.44 0.78 26.67
C LEU A 251 16.83 0.93 28.07
N LYS A 252 15.59 0.47 28.24
CA LYS A 252 15.18 -0.49 29.28
C LYS A 252 14.04 -1.32 28.67
N PRO A 253 14.23 -2.61 28.38
CA PRO A 253 14.32 -3.61 29.45
C PRO A 253 15.41 -4.68 29.24
N ASN A 254 15.60 -5.45 30.29
CA ASN A 254 16.53 -6.57 30.38
C ASN A 254 16.10 -7.73 29.48
N GLY A 255 16.76 -7.85 28.33
CA GLY A 255 17.07 -9.12 27.65
C GLY A 255 15.89 -9.96 27.17
N LYS A 256 15.43 -9.71 25.94
CA LYS A 256 14.85 -10.63 24.93
C LYS A 256 14.45 -9.82 23.67
N THR A 257 13.99 -10.51 22.63
CA THR A 257 13.93 -10.11 21.20
C THR A 257 13.01 -8.92 20.87
N ILE A 258 13.54 -7.99 20.07
CA ILE A 258 12.89 -6.72 19.69
C ILE A 258 12.07 -6.88 18.39
N ILE A 259 10.79 -6.47 18.40
CA ILE A 259 9.92 -6.30 17.23
C ILE A 259 9.58 -4.80 17.06
N SER A 260 9.50 -4.31 15.82
CA SER A 260 8.77 -3.07 15.51
C SER A 260 7.28 -3.41 15.37
N ASN A 261 6.42 -2.97 16.28
CA ASN A 261 4.99 -3.24 16.11
C ASN A 261 4.44 -2.46 14.91
N TYR A 262 3.74 -3.21 14.06
CA TYR A 262 2.88 -2.67 13.02
C TYR A 262 1.47 -2.65 13.63
N SER A 263 0.98 -1.45 13.95
CA SER A 263 -0.42 -1.22 14.29
C SER A 263 -1.20 -0.96 13.00
N PHE A 264 -2.34 -1.64 12.84
CA PHE A 264 -3.28 -1.52 11.71
C PHE A 264 -4.57 -0.81 12.16
#